data_AF-A0A2V5VQH1-F1
#
_entry.id   AF-A0A2V5VQH1-F1
#
_cell.length_a   1.000
_cell.length_b   1.000
_cell.length_c   1.000
_cell.angle_alpha   90.00
_cell.angle_beta   90.00
_cell.angle_gamma   90.00
#
_symmetry.space_group_name_H-M   'P 1'
#
loop_
_entity.id
_entity.type
_entity.pdbx_description
1 polymer ?
#
loop_
_entity_poly.entity_id
_entity_poly.type
_entity_poly.pdbx_seq_one_letter_code
_entity_poly.pdbx_strand_id
1 'polypeptide(L)'
;LTIGLNHLELFDWVGGFSSFVRDPENAVGKALESPQATNKKLKLLWIACGKDDRLMENSRQFVEVLKKHGIRSEFRETEGNHSWPVWRRYLADFAPLLFNSSN
;
A
#
# COMPACT_ATOMS: atom_id res chain seq x y z
N LEU A 1 3.62 1.47 -6.01
CA LEU A 1 4.13 1.80 -4.65
C LEU A 1 5.30 2.78 -4.71
N THR A 2 6.44 2.43 -5.31
CA THR A 2 7.61 3.34 -5.47
C THR A 2 7.28 4.72 -6.01
N ILE A 3 6.50 4.82 -7.10
CA ILE A 3 6.13 6.12 -7.68
C ILE A 3 5.28 6.93 -6.70
N GLY A 4 4.11 6.42 -6.30
CA GLY A 4 3.19 7.15 -5.45
C GLY A 4 3.79 7.62 -4.13
N LEU A 5 4.55 6.75 -3.45
CA LEU A 5 5.12 7.05 -2.14
C LEU A 5 6.33 8.00 -2.21
N ASN A 6 7.02 8.08 -3.33
CA ASN A 6 8.13 9.03 -3.53
C ASN A 6 7.69 10.37 -4.14
N HIS A 7 6.39 10.52 -4.44
CA HIS A 7 5.80 11.67 -5.11
C HIS A 7 4.50 12.14 -4.41
N LEU A 8 4.54 12.32 -3.09
CA LEU A 8 3.39 12.74 -2.28
C LEU A 8 2.94 14.19 -2.52
N GLU A 9 3.63 14.93 -3.39
CA GLU A 9 3.16 16.18 -3.97
C GLU A 9 2.14 15.99 -5.12
N LEU A 10 2.01 14.76 -5.63
CA LEU A 10 1.10 14.40 -6.73
C LEU A 10 0.05 13.36 -6.32
N PHE A 11 0.36 12.48 -5.36
CA PHE A 11 -0.48 11.34 -5.02
C PHE A 11 -0.86 11.31 -3.53
N ASP A 12 -2.13 11.60 -3.24
CA ASP A 12 -2.68 11.52 -1.88
C ASP A 12 -3.28 10.14 -1.53
N TRP A 13 -3.59 9.31 -2.55
CA TRP A 13 -4.11 7.94 -2.38
C TRP A 13 -3.28 6.96 -3.20
N VAL A 14 -2.77 5.91 -2.56
CA VAL A 14 -1.92 4.90 -3.20
C VAL A 14 -2.42 3.50 -2.86
N GLY A 15 -2.65 2.68 -3.90
CA GLY A 15 -3.07 1.28 -3.77
C GLY A 15 -2.02 0.29 -4.30
N GLY A 16 -1.84 -0.84 -3.63
CA GLY A 16 -1.00 -1.97 -4.06
C GLY A 16 -1.77 -3.29 -3.98
N PHE A 17 -2.03 -3.90 -5.14
CA PHE A 17 -2.80 -5.14 -5.28
C PHE A 17 -1.84 -6.29 -5.63
N SER A 18 -1.67 -7.27 -4.75
CA SER A 18 -0.69 -8.37 -4.90
C SER A 18 0.66 -7.86 -5.43
N SER A 19 1.15 -6.75 -4.88
CA SER A 19 2.30 -6.05 -5.43
C SER A 19 3.61 -6.63 -4.91
N PHE A 20 4.65 -6.52 -5.72
CA PHE A 20 6.01 -6.83 -5.30
C PHE A 20 6.79 -5.55 -5.03
N VAL A 21 7.44 -5.48 -3.87
CA VAL A 21 8.39 -4.42 -3.53
C VAL A 21 9.74 -5.06 -3.26
N ARG A 22 10.68 -4.84 -4.18
CA ARG A 22 12.08 -5.24 -3.99
C ARG A 22 12.75 -4.17 -3.14
N ASP A 23 13.31 -4.60 -2.00
CA ASP A 23 14.05 -3.71 -1.08
C ASP A 23 13.22 -2.51 -0.62
N PRO A 24 12.27 -2.71 0.31
CA PRO A 24 11.31 -1.69 0.70
C PRO A 24 11.93 -0.41 1.28
N GLU A 25 13.06 -0.52 1.99
CA GLU A 25 13.78 0.64 2.55
C GLU A 25 14.23 1.60 1.44
N ASN A 26 14.80 1.08 0.35
CA ASN A 26 15.23 1.89 -0.79
C ASN A 26 14.08 2.25 -1.74
N ALA A 27 13.13 1.33 -1.94
CA ALA A 27 12.04 1.52 -2.91
C ALA A 27 11.11 2.69 -2.55
N VAL A 28 10.96 3.01 -1.26
CA VAL A 28 10.09 4.10 -0.78
C VAL A 28 10.82 5.04 0.18
N GLY A 29 12.16 5.15 0.08
CA GLY A 29 13.01 5.88 1.02
C GLY A 29 12.54 7.31 1.31
N LYS A 30 12.09 8.07 0.31
CA LYS A 30 11.59 9.45 0.53
C LYS A 30 10.37 9.49 1.45
N ALA A 31 9.50 8.49 1.39
CA ALA A 31 8.36 8.39 2.31
C ALA A 31 8.81 8.10 3.74
N LEU A 32 9.87 7.27 3.89
CA LEU A 32 10.41 6.82 5.18
C LEU A 32 11.26 7.89 5.87
N GLU A 33 11.90 8.80 5.13
CA GLU A 33 12.71 9.91 5.66
C GLU A 33 11.91 10.86 6.56
N SER A 34 10.60 11.00 6.35
CA SER A 34 9.74 11.90 7.14
C SER A 34 8.34 11.31 7.33
N PRO A 35 8.19 10.27 8.19
CA PRO A 35 6.93 9.55 8.35
C PRO A 35 5.75 10.43 8.79
N GLN A 36 6.00 11.47 9.61
CA GLN A 36 4.98 12.42 10.03
C GLN A 36 4.47 13.26 8.84
N ALA A 37 5.37 13.72 7.98
CA ALA A 37 4.99 14.45 6.77
C ALA A 37 4.26 13.53 5.78
N THR A 38 4.75 12.29 5.63
CA THR A 38 4.09 11.25 4.82
C THR A 38 2.67 11.01 5.29
N ASN A 39 2.46 10.77 6.59
CA ASN A 39 1.14 10.56 7.17
C ASN A 39 0.21 11.77 7.06
N LYS A 40 0.75 12.99 6.96
CA LYS A 40 -0.05 14.22 6.79
C LYS A 40 -0.52 14.40 5.34
N LYS A 41 0.29 14.01 4.36
CA LYS A 41 -0.03 14.14 2.93
C LYS A 41 -0.85 12.95 2.42
N LEU A 42 -0.43 11.74 2.78
CA LEU A 42 -1.03 10.51 2.31
C LEU A 42 -2.34 10.26 3.07
N LYS A 43 -3.46 10.41 2.35
CA LYS A 43 -4.81 10.17 2.87
C LYS A 43 -5.14 8.69 2.95
N LEU A 44 -4.58 7.87 2.06
CA LEU A 44 -4.75 6.43 2.07
C LEU A 44 -3.53 5.71 1.46
N LEU A 45 -2.99 4.76 2.20
CA LEU A 45 -2.12 3.71 1.67
C LEU A 45 -2.83 2.38 1.86
N TRP A 46 -3.24 1.75 0.76
CA TRP A 46 -4.02 0.53 0.79
C TRP A 46 -3.25 -0.61 0.12
N ILE A 47 -3.01 -1.68 0.86
CA ILE A 47 -2.22 -2.82 0.42
C ILE A 47 -3.06 -4.07 0.62
N ALA A 48 -3.22 -4.89 -0.42
CA ALA A 48 -3.89 -6.17 -0.28
C ALA A 48 -3.21 -7.27 -1.08
N CYS A 49 -3.30 -8.49 -0.57
CA CYS A 49 -2.72 -9.67 -1.18
C CYS A 49 -3.57 -10.93 -0.90
N GLY A 50 -3.57 -11.86 -1.85
CA GLY A 50 -4.26 -13.14 -1.70
C GLY A 50 -3.50 -14.04 -0.73
N LYS A 51 -4.20 -14.76 0.17
CA LYS A 51 -3.57 -15.64 1.17
C LYS A 51 -2.71 -16.74 0.54
N ASP A 52 -3.10 -17.23 -0.63
CA ASP A 52 -2.38 -18.24 -1.40
C ASP A 52 -1.48 -17.61 -2.49
N ASP A 53 -1.31 -16.29 -2.47
CA ASP A 53 -0.42 -15.58 -3.38
C ASP A 53 1.04 -15.78 -2.95
N ARG A 54 1.90 -16.13 -3.91
CA ARG A 54 3.36 -16.25 -3.71
C ARG A 54 4.01 -14.95 -3.20
N LEU A 55 3.33 -13.81 -3.29
CA LEU A 55 3.79 -12.50 -2.82
C LEU A 55 3.28 -12.12 -1.42
N MET A 56 2.56 -12.99 -0.72
CA MET A 56 2.02 -12.69 0.61
C MET A 56 3.13 -12.32 1.60
N GLU A 57 4.21 -13.10 1.64
CA GLU A 57 5.34 -12.83 2.53
C GLU A 57 6.03 -11.49 2.20
N ASN A 58 6.23 -11.19 0.91
CA ASN A 58 6.76 -9.89 0.50
C ASN A 58 5.84 -8.72 0.90
N SER A 59 4.52 -8.91 0.82
CA SER A 59 3.53 -7.90 1.23
C SER A 59 3.59 -7.63 2.73
N ARG A 60 3.69 -8.69 3.55
CA ARG A 60 3.86 -8.59 5.01
C ARG A 60 5.16 -7.87 5.38
N GLN A 61 6.26 -8.22 4.73
CA GLN A 61 7.56 -7.56 4.94
C GLN A 61 7.48 -6.06 4.63
N PHE A 62 6.83 -5.68 3.54
CA PHE A 62 6.65 -4.26 3.22
C PHE A 62 5.81 -3.53 4.28
N VAL A 63 4.71 -4.13 4.74
CA VAL A 63 3.85 -3.54 5.79
C VAL A 63 4.60 -3.42 7.12
N GLU A 64 5.43 -4.38 7.50
CA GLU A 64 6.26 -4.29 8.70
C GLU A 64 7.31 -3.18 8.59
N VAL A 65 7.90 -2.94 7.41
CA VAL A 65 8.81 -1.79 7.20
C VAL A 65 8.08 -0.45 7.34
N LEU A 66 6.87 -0.33 6.78
CA LEU A 66 6.03 0.87 6.96
C LEU A 66 5.70 1.09 8.44
N LYS A 67 5.28 0.03 9.15
CA LYS A 67 4.93 0.05 10.57
C LYS A 67 6.13 0.42 11.45
N LYS A 68 7.32 -0.13 11.18
CA LYS A 68 8.57 0.21 11.87
C LYS A 68 8.91 1.70 11.78
N HIS A 69 8.59 2.34 10.65
CA HIS A 69 8.78 3.78 10.44
C HIS A 69 7.57 4.61 10.89
N GLY A 70 6.48 3.99 11.37
CA GLY A 70 5.27 4.67 11.79
C GLY A 70 4.43 5.24 10.64
N ILE A 71 4.58 4.73 9.41
CA ILE A 71 3.70 5.08 8.28
C ILE A 71 2.40 4.27 8.37
N ARG A 72 1.27 4.96 8.34
CA ARG A 72 -0.07 4.35 8.38
C ARG A 72 -0.37 3.68 7.06
N SER A 73 -0.86 2.43 7.11
CA SER A 73 -1.37 1.70 5.95
C SER A 73 -2.51 0.78 6.36
N GLU A 74 -3.45 0.57 5.44
CA GLU A 74 -4.41 -0.53 5.51
C GLU A 74 -3.80 -1.75 4.81
N PHE A 75 -3.69 -2.87 5.53
CA PHE A 75 -3.28 -4.14 4.95
C PHE A 75 -4.42 -5.15 5.00
N ARG A 76 -4.75 -5.77 3.87
CA ARG A 76 -5.80 -6.78 3.76
C ARG A 76 -5.27 -8.08 3.17
N GLU A 77 -5.47 -9.15 3.92
CA GLU A 77 -5.32 -10.51 3.41
C GLU A 77 -6.70 -11.04 3.01
N THR A 78 -6.78 -11.69 1.85
CA THR A 78 -8.07 -12.18 1.34
C THR A 78 -7.92 -13.56 0.73
N GLU A 79 -8.96 -14.38 0.77
CA GLU A 79 -8.96 -15.70 0.15
C GLU A 79 -8.65 -15.60 -1.36
N GLY A 80 -7.83 -16.52 -1.86
CA GLY A 80 -7.40 -16.60 -3.25
C GLY A 80 -5.89 -16.39 -3.45
N ASN A 81 -5.49 -16.45 -4.72
CA ASN A 81 -4.09 -16.45 -5.17
C ASN A 81 -3.76 -15.21 -6.02
N HIS A 82 -2.68 -15.28 -6.79
CA HIS A 82 -2.21 -14.23 -7.70
C HIS A 82 -3.02 -14.17 -9.00
N SER A 83 -4.27 -13.69 -8.94
CA SER A 83 -5.18 -13.74 -10.09
C SER A 83 -6.17 -12.57 -10.21
N TRP A 84 -6.69 -12.40 -11.42
CA TRP A 84 -7.64 -11.34 -11.78
C TRP A 84 -8.90 -11.26 -10.93
N PRO A 85 -9.59 -12.36 -10.55
CA PRO A 85 -10.77 -12.27 -9.70
C PRO A 85 -10.47 -11.59 -8.35
N VAL A 86 -9.30 -11.86 -7.79
CA VAL A 86 -8.82 -11.25 -6.54
C VAL A 86 -8.60 -9.75 -6.73
N TRP A 87 -7.92 -9.33 -7.79
CA TRP A 87 -7.66 -7.91 -8.05
C TRP A 87 -8.93 -7.13 -8.42
N ARG A 88 -9.90 -7.75 -9.09
CA ARG A 88 -11.20 -7.14 -9.37
C ARG A 88 -11.93 -6.77 -8.08
N ARG A 89 -11.92 -7.66 -7.08
CA ARG A 89 -12.46 -7.38 -5.75
C ARG A 89 -11.71 -6.23 -5.07
N TYR A 90 -10.38 -6.20 -5.14
CA TYR A 90 -9.60 -5.11 -4.56
C TYR A 90 -9.94 -3.75 -5.16
N LEU A 91 -10.10 -3.67 -6.49
CA LEU A 91 -10.52 -2.44 -7.12
C LEU A 91 -11.92 -2.00 -6.64
N ALA A 92 -12.85 -2.95 -6.53
CA ALA A 92 -14.21 -2.68 -6.02
C ALA A 92 -14.21 -2.20 -4.55
N ASP A 93 -13.29 -2.71 -3.72
CA ASP A 93 -13.14 -2.30 -2.32
C ASP A 93 -12.39 -0.97 -2.17
N PHE A 94 -11.38 -0.72 -3.01
CA PHE A 94 -10.49 0.43 -2.93
C PHE A 94 -11.08 1.70 -3.54
N ALA A 95 -11.71 1.60 -4.72
CA ALA A 95 -12.18 2.77 -5.46
C ALA A 95 -13.19 3.64 -4.67
N PRO A 96 -14.15 3.08 -3.90
CA PRO A 96 -15.07 3.88 -3.09
C PRO A 96 -14.40 4.66 -1.94
N LEU A 97 -13.17 4.30 -1.55
CA LEU A 97 -12.40 4.98 -0.49
C LEU A 97 -11.68 6.23 -1.01
N LEU A 98 -11.59 6.40 -2.33
CA LEU A 98 -10.88 7.51 -2.96
C LEU A 98 -11.72 8.80 -2.92
N PHE A 99 -11.03 9.93 -2.75
CA PHE A 99 -11.63 11.28 -2.84
C PHE A 99 -12.77 11.55 -1.85
N ASN A 100 -12.88 10.77 -0.77
CA ASN A 100 -13.80 11.07 0.31
C ASN A 100 -13.27 12.28 1.11
N SER A 101 -14.13 13.27 1.32
CA SER A 101 -13.85 14.53 2.03
C SER A 101 -13.74 14.38 3.55
N SER A 102 -14.02 13.18 4.07
CA SER A 102 -14.07 12.89 5.50
C SER A 102 -12.79 12.21 5.96
N ASN A 103 -11.69 12.95 6.09
CA ASN A 103 -10.47 12.54 6.80
C ASN A 103 -9.69 13.76 7.27
#